data_AF-A0A1I7JZN1-F1
#
_entry.id   AF-A0A1I7JZN1-F1
#
_cell.length_a   1.000
_cell.length_b   1.000
_cell.length_c   1.000
_cell.angle_alpha   90.00
_cell.angle_beta   90.00
_cell.angle_gamma   90.00
#
_symmetry.space_group_name_H-M   'P 1'
#
loop_
_entity.id
_entity.type
_entity.pdbx_description
1 polymer ?
#
loop_
_entity_poly.entity_id
_entity_poly.type
_entity_poly.pdbx_seq_one_letter_code
_entity_poly.pdbx_strand_id
1 'polypeptide(L)'
;MKYFKDSQVLRNENNELEISWNMEDVSEVGIFSLIDGSEEFIAKSRLSKFKAKDYYKNKRCLFVLKSNNYHYEIVGEKLLPLEGTHNFIDLGGYKSEDGRRVKWNLLYKSDKISNLTEKDVLYIKNLKIKTIFD
;
A
#
# COMPACT_ATOMS: atom_id res chain seq x y z
N MET A 1 19.28 13.33 -5.70
CA MET A 1 18.57 12.04 -5.82
C MET A 1 17.10 12.35 -6.06
N LYS A 2 16.44 11.69 -7.03
CA LYS A 2 15.05 11.98 -7.44
C LYS A 2 14.03 11.22 -6.59
N TYR A 3 12.75 11.55 -6.70
CA TYR A 3 11.66 10.89 -5.99
C TYR A 3 10.57 10.44 -6.95
N PHE A 4 9.93 9.32 -6.66
CA PHE A 4 8.71 8.90 -7.33
C PHE A 4 7.57 9.89 -7.02
N LYS A 5 6.70 10.13 -8.01
CA LYS A 5 5.51 10.98 -7.91
C LYS A 5 4.26 10.12 -8.11
N ASP A 6 3.15 10.56 -7.52
CA ASP A 6 1.82 9.96 -7.68
C ASP A 6 1.77 8.42 -7.54
N SER A 7 2.62 7.87 -6.67
CA SER A 7 2.69 6.43 -6.44
C SER A 7 1.45 5.96 -5.69
N GLN A 8 0.78 4.95 -6.22
CA GLN A 8 -0.42 4.38 -5.61
C GLN A 8 -0.56 2.89 -5.91
N VAL A 9 -1.32 2.20 -5.05
CA VAL A 9 -1.80 0.85 -5.31
C VAL A 9 -3.33 0.86 -5.27
N LEU A 10 -3.94 0.35 -6.33
CA LEU A 10 -5.38 0.20 -6.46
C LEU A 10 -5.73 -1.27 -6.68
N ARG A 11 -6.77 -1.74 -6.00
CA ARG A 11 -7.31 -3.07 -6.22
C ARG A 11 -8.40 -3.02 -7.29
N ASN A 12 -8.35 -3.96 -8.23
CA ASN A 12 -9.36 -4.11 -9.27
C ASN A 12 -10.44 -5.13 -8.87
N GLU A 13 -11.48 -5.24 -9.70
CA GLU A 13 -12.61 -6.17 -9.50
C GLU A 13 -12.19 -7.66 -9.44
N ASN A 14 -11.04 -8.01 -10.04
CA ASN A 14 -10.48 -9.36 -10.01
C ASN A 14 -9.60 -9.62 -8.78
N ASN A 15 -9.61 -8.70 -7.80
CA ASN A 15 -8.79 -8.77 -6.59
C ASN A 15 -7.27 -8.75 -6.87
N GLU A 16 -6.86 -8.15 -7.99
CA GLU A 16 -5.46 -7.88 -8.31
C GLU A 16 -5.09 -6.45 -7.93
N LEU A 17 -3.81 -6.25 -7.61
CA LEU A 17 -3.25 -4.96 -7.22
C LEU A 17 -2.52 -4.34 -8.41
N GLU A 18 -3.00 -3.18 -8.87
CA GLU A 18 -2.27 -2.34 -9.82
C GLU A 18 -1.42 -1.32 -9.05
N ILE A 19 -0.11 -1.44 -9.19
CA ILE A 19 0.88 -0.53 -8.61
C ILE A 19 1.27 0.43 -9.74
N SER A 20 1.17 1.74 -9.50
CA SER A 20 1.53 2.76 -10.48
C SER A 20 2.37 3.86 -9.86
N TRP A 21 3.18 4.52 -10.69
CA TRP A 21 4.09 5.59 -10.27
C TRP A 21 4.46 6.49 -11.45
N ASN A 22 4.82 7.73 -11.15
CA ASN A 22 5.38 8.69 -12.09
C ASN A 22 6.84 9.00 -11.75
N MET A 23 7.64 9.25 -12.80
CA MET A 23 9.07 9.56 -12.71
C MET A 23 9.40 10.66 -13.70
N GLU A 24 10.45 11.43 -13.43
CA GLU A 24 10.90 12.51 -14.33
C GLU A 24 11.64 11.95 -15.54
N ASP A 25 12.36 10.83 -15.36
CA ASP A 25 13.02 10.11 -16.44
C ASP A 25 12.46 8.70 -16.51
N VAL A 26 12.35 8.16 -17.72
CA VAL A 26 11.97 6.76 -17.91
C VAL A 26 13.16 5.88 -17.55
N SER A 27 13.03 5.11 -16.47
CA SER A 27 14.00 4.10 -16.05
C SER A 27 13.32 2.81 -15.60
N GLU A 28 14.09 1.72 -15.51
CA GLU A 28 13.58 0.46 -14.97
C GLU A 28 13.34 0.59 -13.47
N VAL A 29 12.18 0.11 -13.01
CA VAL A 29 11.79 0.08 -11.61
C VAL A 29 11.73 -1.36 -11.14
N GLY A 30 12.47 -1.67 -10.07
CA GLY A 30 12.31 -2.90 -9.32
C GLY A 30 11.16 -2.76 -8.31
N ILE A 31 10.29 -3.77 -8.29
CA ILE A 31 9.14 -3.87 -7.41
C ILE A 31 9.40 -5.01 -6.42
N PHE A 32 9.27 -4.70 -5.13
CA PHE A 32 9.45 -5.65 -4.04
C PHE A 32 8.19 -5.66 -3.17
N SER A 33 7.75 -6.81 -2.66
CA SER A 33 6.80 -6.86 -1.54
C SER A 33 7.52 -6.52 -0.25
N LEU A 34 6.82 -5.85 0.66
CA LEU A 34 7.27 -5.55 2.02
C LEU A 34 6.29 -6.14 3.01
N ILE A 35 6.68 -7.24 3.65
CA ILE A 35 5.83 -8.01 4.56
C ILE A 35 6.60 -8.28 5.84
N ASP A 36 6.02 -7.92 6.97
CA ASP A 36 6.62 -8.10 8.30
C ASP A 36 8.06 -7.52 8.42
N GLY A 37 8.39 -6.51 7.60
CA GLY A 37 9.70 -5.85 7.57
C GLY A 37 10.71 -6.44 6.58
N SER A 38 10.37 -7.55 5.91
CA SER A 38 11.21 -8.20 4.91
C SER A 38 10.80 -7.77 3.50
N GLU A 39 11.81 -7.47 2.67
CA GLU A 39 11.62 -7.19 1.26
C GLU A 39 11.84 -8.45 0.41
N GLU A 40 10.89 -8.77 -0.47
CA GLU A 40 11.02 -9.86 -1.44
C GLU A 40 10.87 -9.31 -2.87
N PHE A 41 11.78 -9.68 -3.76
CA PHE A 41 11.74 -9.24 -5.15
C PHE A 41 10.55 -9.87 -5.89
N ILE A 42 9.74 -9.03 -6.54
CA ILE A 42 8.59 -9.50 -7.34
C ILE A 42 8.92 -9.43 -8.83
N ALA A 43 9.30 -8.24 -9.31
CA ALA A 43 9.44 -7.98 -10.74
C ALA A 43 10.23 -6.70 -11.02
N LYS A 44 10.50 -6.48 -12.31
CA LYS A 44 10.97 -5.20 -12.85
C LYS A 44 10.00 -4.73 -13.93
N SER A 45 9.81 -3.41 -14.04
CA SER A 45 9.00 -2.80 -15.08
C SER A 45 9.67 -1.55 -15.63
N ARG A 46 9.61 -1.36 -16.95
CA ARG A 46 9.95 -0.09 -17.63
C ARG A 46 8.71 0.77 -17.89
N LEU A 47 7.52 0.23 -17.64
CA LEU A 47 6.27 0.98 -17.68
C LEU A 47 6.08 1.72 -16.35
N SER A 48 5.21 2.73 -16.32
CA SER A 48 4.80 3.45 -15.10
C SER A 48 3.82 2.66 -14.21
N LYS A 49 3.69 1.34 -14.45
CA LYS A 49 2.78 0.46 -13.71
C LYS A 49 3.20 -1.00 -13.75
N PHE A 50 2.67 -1.76 -12.80
CA PHE A 50 2.79 -3.21 -12.68
C PHE A 50 1.54 -3.80 -12.03
N LYS A 51 1.08 -4.96 -12.52
CA LYS A 51 -0.03 -5.71 -11.91
C LYS A 51 0.53 -6.86 -11.09
N ALA A 52 0.20 -6.88 -9.81
CA ALA A 52 0.55 -7.93 -8.86
C ALA A 52 -0.72 -8.70 -8.46
N LYS A 53 -0.60 -10.01 -8.27
CA LYS A 53 -1.66 -10.77 -7.60
C LYS A 53 -1.56 -10.55 -6.09
N ASP A 54 -2.70 -10.45 -5.43
CA ASP A 54 -2.74 -10.46 -3.97
C ASP A 54 -2.70 -11.90 -3.44
N TYR A 55 -1.49 -12.36 -3.11
CA TYR A 55 -1.29 -13.68 -2.52
C TYR A 55 -1.59 -13.71 -1.02
N TYR A 56 -1.81 -12.56 -0.38
CA TYR A 56 -1.88 -12.42 1.08
C TYR A 56 -3.29 -12.03 1.53
N LYS A 57 -4.27 -12.90 1.30
CA LYS A 57 -5.71 -12.65 1.51
C LYS A 57 -6.10 -11.98 2.84
N ASN A 58 -5.35 -12.21 3.93
CA ASN A 58 -5.65 -11.66 5.25
C ASN A 58 -4.51 -10.79 5.82
N LYS A 59 -3.48 -10.48 5.03
CA LYS A 59 -2.36 -9.66 5.46
C LYS A 59 -2.18 -8.53 4.48
N ARG A 60 -1.94 -7.35 5.03
CA ARG A 60 -1.62 -6.21 4.20
C ARG A 60 -0.25 -6.37 3.54
N CYS A 61 -0.20 -6.15 2.23
CA CYS A 61 1.03 -6.06 1.47
C CYS A 61 1.34 -4.59 1.15
N LEU A 62 2.53 -4.13 1.53
CA LEU A 62 3.11 -2.90 1.00
C LEU A 62 4.13 -3.28 -0.08
N PHE A 63 4.50 -2.32 -0.91
CA PHE A 63 5.51 -2.51 -1.95
C PHE A 63 6.61 -1.48 -1.83
N VAL A 64 7.84 -1.89 -2.14
CA VAL A 64 8.99 -0.99 -2.27
C VAL A 64 9.31 -0.84 -3.74
N LEU A 65 9.34 0.40 -4.22
CA LEU A 65 9.79 0.76 -5.57
C LEU A 65 11.23 1.25 -5.50
N LYS A 66 12.10 0.71 -6.34
CA LYS A 66 13.51 1.10 -6.42
C LYS A 66 13.91 1.33 -7.88
N SER A 67 14.65 2.42 -8.14
CA SER A 67 15.24 2.70 -9.44
C SER A 67 16.57 3.45 -9.28
N ASN A 68 17.43 3.37 -10.29
CA ASN A 68 18.73 4.05 -10.26
C ASN A 68 18.55 5.57 -10.15
N ASN A 69 19.28 6.22 -9.24
CA ASN A 69 19.21 7.65 -8.94
C ASN A 69 17.89 8.15 -8.31
N TYR A 70 17.02 7.25 -7.86
CA TYR A 70 15.80 7.57 -7.12
C TYR A 70 15.90 7.11 -5.66
N HIS A 71 15.35 7.90 -4.75
CA HIS A 71 14.99 7.40 -3.42
C HIS A 71 13.93 6.32 -3.58
N TYR A 72 14.02 5.26 -2.77
CA TYR A 72 12.98 4.23 -2.75
C TYR A 72 11.65 4.84 -2.29
N GLU A 73 10.56 4.25 -2.74
CA GLU A 73 9.20 4.63 -2.35
C GLU A 73 8.48 3.43 -1.76
N ILE A 74 7.81 3.61 -0.61
CA ILE A 74 6.93 2.57 -0.06
C ILE A 74 5.51 2.96 -0.40
N VAL A 75 4.80 2.06 -1.08
CA VAL A 75 3.44 2.30 -1.55
C VAL A 75 2.54 1.14 -1.14
N GLY A 76 1.28 1.41 -0.86
CA GLY A 76 0.30 0.40 -0.48
C GLY A 76 -1.11 0.82 -0.85
N GLU A 77 -2.03 -0.14 -0.77
CA GLU A 77 -3.44 0.11 -0.94
C GLU A 77 -3.92 1.02 0.20
N LYS A 78 -4.55 2.15 -0.13
CA LYS A 78 -5.10 3.07 0.88
C LYS A 78 -6.44 2.58 1.41
N LEU A 79 -7.39 2.28 0.52
CA LEU A 79 -8.70 1.75 0.86
C LEU A 79 -8.61 0.23 1.02
N LEU A 80 -8.67 -0.25 2.25
CA LEU A 80 -8.49 -1.67 2.55
C LEU A 80 -9.74 -2.48 2.17
N PRO A 81 -9.59 -3.74 1.73
CA PRO A 81 -10.66 -4.53 1.13
C PRO A 81 -11.53 -5.21 2.20
N LEU A 82 -12.10 -4.41 3.11
CA LEU A 82 -13.04 -4.91 4.12
C LEU A 82 -14.45 -5.04 3.52
N GLU A 83 -15.14 -6.12 3.83
CA GLU A 83 -16.48 -6.45 3.32
C GLU A 83 -17.58 -5.73 4.12
N GLY A 84 -17.44 -5.70 5.45
CA GLY A 84 -18.46 -5.25 6.40
C GLY A 84 -18.38 -3.78 6.81
N THR A 85 -17.46 -3.00 6.25
CA THR A 85 -17.35 -1.56 6.51
C THR A 85 -16.89 -0.82 5.27
N HIS A 86 -17.16 0.48 5.24
CA HIS A 86 -16.75 1.36 4.16
C HIS A 86 -15.68 2.34 4.64
N ASN A 87 -14.93 2.88 3.68
CA ASN A 87 -13.92 3.91 3.90
C ASN A 87 -12.85 3.53 4.94
N PHE A 88 -12.56 2.24 5.13
CA PHE A 88 -11.44 1.80 5.97
C PHE A 88 -10.13 2.11 5.25
N ILE A 89 -9.54 3.25 5.59
CA ILE A 89 -8.43 3.87 4.87
C ILE A 89 -7.22 3.95 5.78
N ASP A 90 -6.06 3.50 5.29
CA ASP A 90 -4.78 3.90 5.86
C ASP A 90 -4.36 5.28 5.34
N LEU A 91 -3.92 6.12 6.28
CA LEU A 91 -3.42 7.46 6.01
C LEU A 91 -1.90 7.51 5.75
N GLY A 92 -1.26 6.36 5.54
CA GLY A 92 0.11 6.25 5.10
C GLY A 92 0.37 6.85 3.71
N GLY A 93 1.63 7.20 3.47
CA GLY A 93 2.13 7.62 2.16
C GLY A 93 1.85 9.07 1.77
N TYR A 94 1.04 9.82 2.54
CA TYR A 94 0.90 11.27 2.30
C TYR A 94 2.22 11.98 2.49
N LYS A 95 2.56 12.86 1.54
CA LYS A 95 3.77 13.66 1.57
C LYS A 95 3.51 14.95 2.34
N SER A 96 4.37 15.27 3.30
CA SER A 96 4.38 16.57 3.98
C SER A 96 5.16 17.61 3.17
N GLU A 97 4.95 18.88 3.48
CA GLU A 97 5.62 20.00 2.80
C GLU A 97 7.15 19.91 2.89
N ASP A 98 7.68 19.37 3.98
CA ASP A 98 9.11 19.14 4.19
C ASP A 98 9.66 17.89 3.50
N GLY A 99 8.84 17.22 2.69
CA GLY A 99 9.26 16.08 1.87
C GLY A 99 9.25 14.72 2.58
N ARG A 100 8.90 14.66 3.87
CA ARG A 100 8.68 13.39 4.59
C ARG A 100 7.35 12.75 4.16
N ARG A 101 7.15 11.50 4.55
CA ARG A 101 5.89 10.78 4.33
C ARG A 101 5.28 10.28 5.64
N VAL A 102 3.96 10.32 5.72
CA VAL A 102 3.22 9.65 6.79
C VAL A 102 3.54 8.16 6.72
N LYS A 103 3.95 7.59 7.86
CA LYS A 103 4.32 6.18 7.95
C LYS A 103 3.08 5.31 7.69
N TRP A 104 3.23 4.33 6.81
CA TRP A 104 2.22 3.31 6.57
C TRP A 104 1.94 2.46 7.81
N ASN A 105 0.72 1.92 7.89
CA ASN A 105 0.25 1.04 8.94
C ASN A 105 0.22 1.65 10.35
N LEU A 106 0.11 2.98 10.46
CA LEU A 106 0.15 3.69 11.75
C LEU A 106 -1.19 4.33 12.13
N LEU A 107 -1.89 4.93 11.18
CA LEU A 107 -3.14 5.63 11.42
C LEU A 107 -4.17 5.26 10.35
N TYR A 108 -5.35 4.89 10.82
CA TYR A 108 -6.46 4.49 9.98
C TYR A 108 -7.68 5.35 10.28
N LYS A 109 -8.57 5.48 9.31
CA LYS A 109 -9.92 5.99 9.51
C LYS A 109 -10.91 5.01 8.89
N SER A 110 -12.14 4.99 9.38
CA SER A 110 -13.24 4.19 8.82
C SER A 110 -14.57 4.87 9.05
N ASP A 111 -15.60 4.39 8.37
CA ASP A 111 -16.97 4.63 8.82
C ASP A 111 -17.30 3.70 10.00
N LYS A 112 -18.58 3.44 10.24
CA LYS A 112 -19.06 2.54 11.30
C LYS A 112 -18.48 1.14 11.10
N ILE A 113 -18.01 0.54 12.18
CA ILE A 113 -17.42 -0.82 12.20
C ILE A 113 -18.35 -1.86 12.83
N SER A 114 -19.64 -1.55 12.99
CA SER A 114 -20.63 -2.44 13.62
C SER A 114 -20.93 -3.70 12.80
N ASN A 115 -20.62 -3.71 11.50
CA ASN A 115 -20.98 -4.78 10.57
C ASN A 115 -19.78 -5.58 10.06
N LEU A 116 -18.62 -5.51 10.75
CA LEU A 116 -17.42 -6.26 10.37
C LEU A 116 -17.72 -7.77 10.29
N THR A 117 -17.33 -8.39 9.18
CA THR A 117 -17.38 -9.84 9.00
C THR A 117 -16.26 -10.53 9.79
N GLU A 118 -16.33 -11.85 9.95
CA GLU A 118 -15.23 -12.63 10.57
C GLU A 118 -13.90 -12.45 9.83
N LYS A 119 -13.94 -12.33 8.50
CA LYS A 119 -12.74 -12.04 7.68
C LYS A 119 -12.19 -10.65 7.98
N ASP A 120 -13.05 -9.65 8.09
CA ASP A 120 -12.61 -8.28 8.39
C ASP A 120 -11.96 -8.20 9.76
N VAL A 121 -12.54 -8.88 10.75
CA VAL A 121 -11.96 -8.97 12.10
C VAL A 121 -10.58 -9.62 12.06
N LEU A 122 -10.40 -10.69 11.27
CA LEU A 122 -9.09 -11.33 11.10
C LEU A 122 -8.09 -10.40 10.40
N TYR A 123 -8.53 -9.68 9.37
CA TYR A 123 -7.70 -8.71 8.66
C TYR A 123 -7.25 -7.58 9.59
N ILE A 124 -8.17 -6.96 10.34
CA ILE A 124 -7.89 -5.89 11.30
C ILE A 124 -6.96 -6.37 12.41
N LYS A 125 -7.13 -7.60 12.92
CA LYS A 125 -6.19 -8.19 13.90
C LYS A 125 -4.76 -8.26 13.34
N ASN A 126 -4.60 -8.60 12.06
CA ASN A 126 -3.28 -8.65 11.41
C ASN A 126 -2.66 -7.27 11.18
N LEU A 127 -3.47 -6.19 11.17
CA LEU A 127 -2.96 -4.82 11.16
C LEU A 127 -2.35 -4.38 12.51
N LYS A 128 -2.57 -5.17 13.58
CA LYS A 128 -2.06 -4.91 14.94
C LYS A 128 -2.51 -3.55 15.51
N ILE A 129 -3.72 -3.12 15.16
CA ILE A 129 -4.35 -1.91 15.73
C ILE A 129 -4.59 -2.15 17.23
N LYS A 130 -4.13 -1.21 18.06
CA LYS A 130 -4.19 -1.34 19.53
C LYS A 130 -5.28 -0.48 20.18
N THR A 131 -5.75 0.55 19.48
CA THR A 131 -6.62 1.58 20.04
C THR A 131 -7.60 2.01 18.96
N ILE A 132 -8.86 2.16 19.35
CA ILE A 132 -9.96 2.67 18.53
C ILE A 132 -10.52 3.89 19.28
N PHE A 133 -10.77 4.96 18.54
CA PHE A 133 -11.48 6.14 19.04
C PHE A 133 -12.87 6.11 18.40
N ASP A 134 -13.91 5.94 19.22
CA ASP A 134 -15.33 5.86 18.82
C ASP A 134 -16.14 6.87 19.64
#